data_AF-A0A232LPV8-F1
#
_entry.id   AF-A0A232LPV8-F1
#
_cell.length_a   1.000
_cell.length_b   1.000
_cell.length_c   1.000
_cell.angle_alpha   90.00
_cell.angle_beta   90.00
_cell.angle_gamma   90.00
#
_symmetry.space_group_name_H-M   'P 1'
#
loop_
_entity.id
_entity.type
_entity.pdbx_description
1 polymer ?
#
loop_
_entity_poly.entity_id
_entity_poly.type
_entity_poly.pdbx_seq_one_letter_code
_entity_poly.pdbx_strand_id
1 'polypeptide(L)'
;MSFKRIAGDIKEIAFATMDETIGSILVLARVFVNSDTQKMYEYLFQNIFPLIEETSGAAVRWQHIHGSGIEAVLVDMCHKQASGLGHYLTSLDPSITWRDHLHHTLIFCLVHFRRGIEQKFRNADCYRLMLQLPTATKDACKKILDTLSRHRLAAVREWAKHKETSWILAGINPHFTKMDQNRFRSYQKDTNLIESTHHMTNVSGIGVSLLAGIHHSQKIDSERVESVEQFLVSGVRPRSKVTSSIKRKERVIAGAGKRLDADEIDLRANQIKGNIEVVDLTQPTSPREKRHKRSGIFSSSGINQTPVTLDAPGRTQLGVDFEQERMKLDYEFELKKLELESKFRERGLEM
;
A
#
# COMPACT_ATOMS: atom_id res chain seq x y z
N MET A 1 1.24 5.67 5.24
CA MET A 1 1.27 7.10 5.66
C MET A 1 1.65 7.95 4.45
N SER A 2 1.07 9.16 4.29
CA SER A 2 1.48 10.13 3.27
C SER A 2 2.29 11.27 3.90
N PHE A 3 3.34 11.69 3.19
CA PHE A 3 4.29 12.74 3.62
C PHE A 3 4.31 13.97 2.71
N LYS A 4 3.54 13.95 1.61
CA LYS A 4 3.63 14.96 0.55
C LYS A 4 2.36 15.79 0.38
N ARG A 5 1.24 15.31 0.94
CA ARG A 5 -0.08 15.86 0.61
C ARG A 5 -0.34 17.21 1.29
N ILE A 6 -0.02 17.33 2.57
CA ILE A 6 -0.18 18.56 3.34
C ILE A 6 1.13 19.35 3.33
N ALA A 7 1.04 20.68 3.26
CA ALA A 7 2.18 21.58 3.40
C ALA A 7 2.72 21.62 4.84
N GLY A 8 4.02 21.88 5.00
CA GLY A 8 4.71 21.87 6.29
C GLY A 8 5.02 20.45 6.79
N ASP A 9 5.38 20.31 8.07
CA ASP A 9 5.73 19.01 8.66
C ASP A 9 4.50 18.18 9.12
N ILE A 10 3.43 18.21 8.32
CA ILE A 10 2.19 17.46 8.59
C ILE A 10 2.12 16.20 7.74
N LYS A 11 1.90 15.07 8.41
CA LYS A 11 1.86 13.72 7.85
C LYS A 11 0.44 13.19 7.98
N GLU A 12 0.00 12.40 7.01
CA GLU A 12 -1.35 11.84 7.01
C GLU A 12 -1.32 10.32 7.23
N ILE A 13 -2.10 9.87 8.20
CA ILE A 13 -2.34 8.46 8.52
C ILE A 13 -3.79 8.14 8.17
N ALA A 14 -4.00 7.28 7.18
CA ALA A 14 -5.33 6.77 6.83
C ALA A 14 -5.50 5.36 7.39
N PHE A 15 -6.54 5.16 8.18
CA PHE A 15 -7.03 3.85 8.60
C PHE A 15 -7.99 3.35 7.53
N ALA A 16 -7.67 2.21 6.92
CA ALA A 16 -8.41 1.69 5.77
C ALA A 16 -8.69 0.20 5.93
N THR A 17 -9.89 -0.22 5.55
CA THR A 17 -10.28 -1.62 5.43
C THR A 17 -10.60 -1.97 3.98
N MET A 18 -10.53 -3.26 3.64
CA MET A 18 -11.08 -3.79 2.39
C MET A 18 -12.53 -4.20 2.65
N ASP A 19 -13.48 -3.53 2.01
CA ASP A 19 -14.82 -4.08 1.86
C ASP A 19 -14.78 -5.26 0.86
N GLU A 20 -15.14 -6.46 1.32
CA GLU A 20 -15.13 -7.67 0.49
C GLU A 20 -16.29 -7.69 -0.54
N THR A 21 -17.37 -6.95 -0.29
CA THR A 21 -18.62 -6.93 -1.06
C THR A 21 -18.43 -6.25 -2.42
N ILE A 22 -17.93 -5.00 -2.41
CA ILE A 22 -17.56 -4.24 -3.60
C ILE A 22 -16.10 -4.50 -4.03
N GLY A 23 -15.24 -5.03 -3.14
CA GLY A 23 -13.84 -5.34 -3.43
C GLY A 23 -12.97 -4.09 -3.50
N SER A 24 -13.13 -3.21 -2.51
CA SER A 24 -12.64 -1.83 -2.49
C SER A 24 -12.11 -1.44 -1.12
N ILE A 25 -11.18 -0.48 -1.08
CA ILE A 25 -10.92 0.25 0.18
C ILE A 25 -12.13 1.10 0.57
N LEU A 26 -12.40 1.06 1.87
CA LEU A 26 -13.06 2.12 2.64
C LEU A 26 -12.05 2.72 3.62
N VAL A 27 -11.97 4.04 3.67
CA VAL A 27 -11.20 4.75 4.70
C VAL A 27 -12.14 4.95 5.89
N LEU A 28 -11.74 4.41 7.04
CA LEU A 28 -12.51 4.48 8.29
C LEU A 28 -12.22 5.76 9.06
N ALA A 29 -10.97 6.23 9.01
CA ALA A 29 -10.55 7.48 9.62
C ALA A 29 -9.26 8.00 8.98
N ARG A 30 -9.04 9.32 9.08
CA ARG A 30 -7.78 9.97 8.73
C ARG A 30 -7.30 10.83 9.88
N VAL A 31 -6.00 10.77 10.17
CA VAL A 31 -5.35 11.56 11.22
C VAL A 31 -4.21 12.34 10.61
N PHE A 32 -4.17 13.64 10.93
CA PHE A 32 -3.09 14.54 10.55
C PHE A 32 -2.18 14.71 11.76
N VAL A 33 -0.89 14.40 11.61
CA VAL A 33 0.08 14.38 12.71
C VAL A 33 1.34 15.16 12.33
N ASN A 34 1.87 15.93 13.27
CA ASN A 34 3.10 16.71 13.09
C ASN A 34 4.37 15.97 13.58
N SER A 35 4.26 14.69 13.94
CA SER A 35 5.37 13.89 14.47
C SER A 35 5.45 12.52 13.78
N ASP A 36 6.60 11.85 13.87
CA ASP A 36 6.80 10.46 13.45
C ASP A 36 7.70 9.76 14.49
N THR A 37 7.11 9.40 15.62
CA THR A 37 7.76 8.74 16.75
C THR A 37 6.89 7.60 17.27
N GLN A 38 7.47 6.62 17.98
CA GLN A 38 6.68 5.55 18.61
C GLN A 38 5.57 6.12 19.49
N LYS A 39 5.90 7.06 20.38
CA LYS A 39 4.95 7.67 21.32
C LYS A 39 3.78 8.34 20.61
N MET A 40 4.02 8.97 19.46
CA MET A 40 2.94 9.53 18.63
C MET A 40 2.00 8.42 18.14
N TYR A 41 2.51 7.30 17.61
CA TYR A 41 1.64 6.21 17.16
C TYR A 41 0.88 5.55 18.32
N GLU A 42 1.54 5.33 19.45
CA GLU A 42 0.93 4.82 20.68
C GLU A 42 -0.24 5.69 21.15
N TYR A 43 0.00 7.00 21.29
CA TYR A 43 -1.02 8.00 21.61
C TYR A 43 -2.15 8.04 20.57
N LEU A 44 -1.80 7.98 19.29
CA LEU A 44 -2.76 7.97 18.18
C LEU A 44 -3.68 6.76 18.22
N PHE A 45 -3.17 5.56 18.53
CA PHE A 45 -4.01 4.38 18.73
C PHE A 45 -4.88 4.50 20.00
N GLN A 46 -4.32 4.99 21.10
CA GLN A 46 -5.03 5.23 22.36
C GLN A 46 -6.20 6.21 22.21
N ASN A 47 -6.13 7.18 21.30
CA ASN A 47 -7.19 8.17 21.09
C ASN A 47 -8.15 7.78 19.97
N ILE A 48 -7.68 7.20 18.86
CA ILE A 48 -8.56 6.96 17.70
C ILE A 48 -9.54 5.81 17.91
N PHE A 49 -9.15 4.75 18.62
CA PHE A 49 -10.03 3.61 18.80
C PHE A 49 -11.21 3.94 19.72
N PRO A 50 -11.05 4.60 20.90
CA PRO A 50 -12.18 5.11 21.67
C PRO A 50 -13.06 6.11 20.91
N LEU A 51 -12.48 6.99 20.09
CA LEU A 51 -13.26 7.92 19.26
C LEU A 51 -14.12 7.18 18.21
N ILE A 52 -13.60 6.08 17.65
CA ILE A 52 -14.36 5.19 16.77
C ILE A 52 -15.48 4.47 17.55
N GLU A 53 -15.23 4.02 18.78
CA GLU A 53 -16.27 3.42 19.64
C GLU A 53 -17.40 4.41 19.92
N GLU A 54 -17.08 5.65 20.33
CA GLU A 54 -18.04 6.72 20.59
C GLU A 54 -18.85 7.07 19.34
N THR A 55 -18.18 7.23 18.19
CA THR A 55 -18.82 7.65 16.94
C THR A 55 -19.70 6.56 16.31
N SER A 56 -19.31 5.28 16.47
CA SER A 56 -20.04 4.14 15.87
C SER A 56 -21.03 3.45 16.80
N GLY A 57 -20.94 3.69 18.12
CA GLY A 57 -21.65 2.93 19.14
C GLY A 57 -21.21 1.47 19.28
N ALA A 58 -20.11 1.06 18.60
CA ALA A 58 -19.64 -0.31 18.55
C ALA A 58 -18.23 -0.45 19.14
N ALA A 59 -18.06 -1.37 20.10
CA ALA A 59 -16.79 -1.60 20.78
C ALA A 59 -15.69 -2.14 19.83
N VAL A 60 -14.53 -1.49 19.84
CA VAL A 60 -13.32 -1.86 19.09
C VAL A 60 -12.59 -2.96 19.85
N ARG A 61 -13.00 -4.20 19.56
CA ARG A 61 -12.37 -5.40 20.10
C ARG A 61 -11.20 -5.88 19.24
N TRP A 62 -10.36 -6.71 19.85
CA TRP A 62 -9.17 -7.31 19.26
C TRP A 62 -9.24 -8.82 19.37
N GLN A 63 -9.10 -9.54 18.25
CA GLN A 63 -9.36 -10.98 18.17
C GLN A 63 -8.52 -11.81 19.14
N HIS A 64 -7.28 -11.41 19.43
CA HIS A 64 -6.37 -12.15 20.30
C HIS A 64 -6.50 -11.81 21.79
N ILE A 65 -7.18 -10.71 22.15
CA ILE A 65 -7.44 -10.30 23.54
C ILE A 65 -8.88 -10.68 23.94
N HIS A 66 -9.83 -10.42 23.05
CA HIS A 66 -11.28 -10.45 23.33
C HIS A 66 -12.01 -11.59 22.59
N GLY A 67 -11.31 -12.43 21.84
CA GLY A 67 -11.90 -13.49 21.02
C GLY A 67 -12.74 -13.00 19.82
N SER A 68 -12.80 -11.68 19.57
CA SER A 68 -13.59 -11.05 18.51
C SER A 68 -13.01 -9.69 18.09
N GLY A 69 -13.43 -9.16 16.94
CA GLY A 69 -13.08 -7.82 16.48
C GLY A 69 -11.91 -7.78 15.48
N ILE A 70 -11.02 -6.80 15.61
CA ILE A 70 -9.87 -6.61 14.71
C ILE A 70 -8.96 -7.83 14.80
N GLU A 71 -8.84 -8.54 13.68
CA GLU A 71 -7.99 -9.73 13.56
C GLU A 71 -6.55 -9.37 13.21
N ALA A 72 -6.36 -8.41 12.31
CA ALA A 72 -5.08 -8.13 11.69
C ALA A 72 -4.93 -6.63 11.38
N VAL A 73 -3.71 -6.11 11.57
CA VAL A 73 -3.31 -4.78 11.08
C VAL A 73 -2.21 -4.96 10.03
N LEU A 74 -2.55 -4.62 8.78
CA LEU A 74 -1.57 -4.54 7.71
C LEU A 74 -0.84 -3.19 7.79
N VAL A 75 0.47 -3.24 8.00
CA VAL A 75 1.32 -2.04 8.07
C VAL A 75 2.41 -2.03 6.99
N ASP A 76 2.93 -0.83 6.73
CA ASP A 76 4.23 -0.65 6.09
C ASP A 76 5.33 -1.25 7.00
N MET A 77 6.54 -1.48 6.49
CA MET A 77 7.66 -1.99 7.30
C MET A 77 8.28 -0.93 8.23
N CYS A 78 7.44 -0.19 8.97
CA CYS A 78 7.83 0.88 9.90
C CYS A 78 7.88 0.36 11.34
N HIS A 79 9.06 0.38 11.96
CA HIS A 79 9.22 -0.03 13.35
C HIS A 79 8.38 0.83 14.31
N LYS A 80 8.32 2.15 14.10
CA LYS A 80 7.61 3.09 14.97
C LYS A 80 6.10 2.81 15.04
N GLN A 81 5.49 2.48 13.89
CA GLN A 81 4.09 2.08 13.79
C GLN A 81 3.83 0.77 14.54
N ALA A 82 4.64 -0.24 14.27
CA ALA A 82 4.49 -1.55 14.89
C ALA A 82 4.72 -1.50 16.42
N SER A 83 5.75 -0.78 16.90
CA SER A 83 5.96 -0.65 18.35
C SER A 83 4.86 0.18 19.01
N GLY A 84 4.43 1.30 18.41
CA GLY A 84 3.31 2.08 18.93
C GLY A 84 2.01 1.26 19.04
N LEU A 85 1.73 0.42 18.05
CA LEU A 85 0.59 -0.52 18.08
C LEU A 85 0.75 -1.54 19.21
N GLY A 86 1.93 -2.15 19.33
CA GLY A 86 2.21 -3.13 20.39
C GLY A 86 2.05 -2.54 21.79
N HIS A 87 2.51 -1.31 22.01
CA HIS A 87 2.39 -0.61 23.29
C HIS A 87 0.93 -0.25 23.61
N TYR A 88 0.16 0.21 22.63
CA TYR A 88 -1.29 0.39 22.78
C TYR A 88 -1.97 -0.95 23.16
N LEU A 89 -1.64 -2.06 22.51
CA LEU A 89 -2.21 -3.36 22.85
C LEU A 89 -1.86 -3.81 24.28
N THR A 90 -0.63 -3.54 24.75
CA THR A 90 -0.23 -3.79 26.15
C THR A 90 -0.99 -2.91 27.14
N SER A 91 -1.53 -1.75 26.73
CA SER A 91 -2.43 -0.96 27.58
C SER A 91 -3.84 -1.56 27.69
N LEU A 92 -4.24 -2.43 26.75
CA LEU A 92 -5.50 -3.21 26.83
C LEU A 92 -5.32 -4.52 27.60
N ASP A 93 -4.17 -5.18 27.42
CA ASP A 93 -3.83 -6.43 28.11
C ASP A 93 -2.35 -6.41 28.57
N PRO A 94 -2.08 -6.00 29.82
CA PRO A 94 -0.74 -5.94 30.38
C PRO A 94 -0.07 -7.31 30.60
N SER A 95 -0.80 -8.43 30.44
CA SER A 95 -0.24 -9.78 30.66
C SER A 95 0.68 -10.24 29.53
N ILE A 96 0.60 -9.58 28.37
CA ILE A 96 1.35 -9.91 27.16
C ILE A 96 2.31 -8.77 26.80
N THR A 97 3.54 -9.10 26.39
CA THR A 97 4.51 -8.08 25.97
C THR A 97 4.09 -7.41 24.67
N TRP A 98 4.46 -6.14 24.48
CA TRP A 98 4.17 -5.41 23.23
C TRP A 98 4.65 -6.17 21.98
N ARG A 99 5.78 -6.91 22.08
CA ARG A 99 6.32 -7.72 20.98
C ARG A 99 5.46 -8.96 20.74
N ASP A 100 4.95 -9.59 21.79
CA ASP A 100 4.09 -10.76 21.70
C ASP A 100 2.74 -10.43 21.06
N HIS A 101 2.09 -9.32 21.44
CA HIS A 101 0.86 -8.87 20.77
C HIS A 101 1.02 -8.77 19.25
N LEU A 102 2.16 -8.28 18.76
CA LEU A 102 2.41 -8.17 17.32
C LEU A 102 2.44 -9.54 16.62
N HIS A 103 2.81 -10.63 17.29
CA HIS A 103 2.73 -11.96 16.71
C HIS A 103 1.28 -12.41 16.46
N HIS A 104 0.30 -11.81 17.14
CA HIS A 104 -1.11 -12.17 17.05
C HIS A 104 -1.94 -11.28 16.11
N THR A 105 -1.39 -10.16 15.60
CA THR A 105 -2.18 -9.25 14.74
C THR A 105 -1.37 -8.53 13.65
N LEU A 106 -0.04 -8.40 13.76
CA LEU A 106 0.74 -7.62 12.81
C LEU A 106 0.97 -8.38 11.50
N ILE A 107 0.69 -7.73 10.38
CA ILE A 107 1.08 -8.21 9.04
C ILE A 107 1.86 -7.12 8.32
N PHE A 108 3.01 -7.47 7.75
CA PHE A 108 3.79 -6.57 6.91
C PHE A 108 3.38 -6.65 5.45
N CYS A 109 3.29 -5.49 4.82
CA CYS A 109 3.14 -5.40 3.38
C CYS A 109 4.35 -6.00 2.64
N LEU A 110 4.08 -6.98 1.77
CA LEU A 110 5.09 -7.62 0.93
C LEU A 110 5.52 -6.77 -0.27
N VAL A 111 4.73 -5.79 -0.71
CA VAL A 111 5.19 -4.79 -1.70
C VAL A 111 6.29 -3.92 -1.08
N HIS A 112 6.10 -3.43 0.15
CA HIS A 112 7.12 -2.68 0.88
C HIS A 112 8.37 -3.52 1.18
N PHE A 113 8.19 -4.78 1.61
CA PHE A 113 9.30 -5.73 1.78
C PHE A 113 10.10 -5.93 0.48
N ARG A 114 9.42 -6.19 -0.64
CA ARG A 114 10.06 -6.38 -1.95
C ARG A 114 10.74 -5.11 -2.46
N ARG A 115 10.09 -3.94 -2.35
CA ARG A 115 10.67 -2.64 -2.73
C ARG A 115 11.94 -2.33 -1.94
N GLY A 116 11.96 -2.62 -0.64
CA GLY A 116 13.14 -2.46 0.19
C GLY A 116 14.31 -3.39 -0.20
N ILE A 117 14.01 -4.58 -0.73
CA ILE A 117 15.03 -5.48 -1.30
C ILE A 117 15.50 -4.95 -2.67
N GLU A 118 14.57 -4.57 -3.56
CA GLU A 118 14.88 -4.04 -4.89
C GLU A 118 15.79 -2.80 -4.82
N GLN A 119 15.45 -1.83 -3.96
CA GLN A 119 16.21 -0.57 -3.87
C GLN A 119 17.63 -0.73 -3.33
N LYS A 120 17.91 -1.76 -2.52
CA LYS A 120 19.20 -1.92 -1.82
C LYS A 120 20.04 -3.12 -2.30
N PHE A 121 19.40 -4.14 -2.85
CA PHE A 121 20.02 -5.46 -3.06
C PHE A 121 19.71 -6.08 -4.44
N ARG A 122 19.10 -5.36 -5.39
CA ARG A 122 18.79 -5.87 -6.75
C ARG A 122 19.95 -6.59 -7.43
N ASN A 123 21.16 -6.06 -7.27
CA ASN A 123 22.38 -6.57 -7.91
C ASN A 123 23.18 -7.51 -6.98
N ALA A 124 22.66 -7.86 -5.80
CA ALA A 124 23.30 -8.81 -4.91
C ALA A 124 23.02 -10.25 -5.38
N ASP A 125 24.04 -11.10 -5.34
CA ASP A 125 23.95 -12.55 -5.53
C ASP A 125 22.84 -13.20 -4.66
N CYS A 126 22.62 -12.69 -3.45
CA CYS A 126 21.59 -13.16 -2.53
C CYS A 126 20.16 -12.64 -2.79
N TYR A 127 19.94 -11.75 -3.77
CA TYR A 127 18.64 -11.09 -4.04
C TYR A 127 17.45 -12.06 -4.09
N ARG A 128 17.59 -13.15 -4.87
CA ARG A 128 16.53 -14.16 -5.02
C ARG A 128 16.25 -14.92 -3.72
N LEU A 129 17.27 -15.15 -2.89
CA LEU A 129 17.16 -15.83 -1.61
C LEU A 129 16.37 -14.97 -0.59
N MET A 130 16.65 -13.67 -0.55
CA MET A 130 15.94 -12.71 0.32
C MET A 130 14.43 -12.66 0.01
N LEU A 131 14.06 -12.76 -1.28
CA LEU A 131 12.66 -12.74 -1.72
C LEU A 131 11.85 -13.99 -1.34
N GLN A 132 12.50 -15.11 -0.99
CA GLN A 132 11.81 -16.37 -0.62
C GLN A 132 11.27 -16.35 0.81
N LEU A 133 11.77 -15.48 1.69
CA LEU A 133 11.46 -15.46 3.12
C LEU A 133 9.95 -15.46 3.47
N PRO A 134 9.04 -14.77 2.74
CA PRO A 134 7.60 -14.77 3.06
C PRO A 134 6.86 -16.09 2.76
N THR A 135 7.44 -16.95 1.91
CA THR A 135 6.82 -18.20 1.43
C THR A 135 7.59 -19.45 1.81
N ALA A 136 8.81 -19.31 2.33
CA ALA A 136 9.64 -20.41 2.77
C ALA A 136 9.04 -21.13 4.00
N THR A 137 9.30 -22.43 4.12
CA THR A 137 8.95 -23.22 5.31
C THR A 137 9.79 -22.78 6.52
N LYS A 138 9.41 -23.19 7.73
CA LYS A 138 10.11 -22.83 8.97
C LYS A 138 11.62 -23.09 8.92
N ASP A 139 12.03 -24.25 8.41
CA ASP A 139 13.47 -24.60 8.32
C ASP A 139 14.16 -23.99 7.12
N ALA A 140 13.45 -23.76 6.01
CA ALA A 140 13.98 -22.99 4.89
C ALA A 140 14.24 -21.52 5.31
N CYS A 141 13.37 -20.89 6.10
CA CYS A 141 13.59 -19.56 6.67
C CYS A 141 14.86 -19.52 7.53
N LYS A 142 15.07 -20.50 8.43
CA LYS A 142 16.30 -20.59 9.23
C LYS A 142 17.55 -20.69 8.33
N LYS A 143 17.55 -21.59 7.34
CA LYS A 143 18.66 -21.76 6.38
C LYS A 143 18.92 -20.49 5.57
N ILE A 144 17.87 -19.79 5.13
CA ILE A 144 17.96 -18.50 4.44
C ILE A 144 18.64 -17.46 5.35
N LEU A 145 18.14 -17.26 6.57
CA LEU A 145 18.65 -16.23 7.48
C LEU A 145 20.09 -16.53 7.91
N ASP A 146 20.44 -17.77 8.24
CA ASP A 146 21.82 -18.18 8.52
C ASP A 146 22.78 -17.93 7.34
N THR A 147 22.37 -18.31 6.12
CA THR A 147 23.16 -18.05 4.90
C THR A 147 23.39 -16.54 4.69
N LEU A 148 22.36 -15.71 4.91
CA LEU A 148 22.46 -14.25 4.76
C LEU A 148 23.26 -13.60 5.90
N SER A 149 23.21 -14.14 7.13
CA SER A 149 24.00 -13.68 8.28
C SER A 149 25.49 -13.94 8.11
N ARG A 150 25.88 -14.93 7.29
CA ARG A 150 27.28 -15.23 6.93
C ARG A 150 27.72 -14.57 5.60
N HIS A 151 26.90 -13.70 5.02
CA HIS A 151 27.18 -13.05 3.74
C HIS A 151 28.32 -12.03 3.81
N ARG A 152 29.07 -11.85 2.72
CA ARG A 152 30.20 -10.92 2.61
C ARG A 152 29.80 -9.45 2.83
N LEU A 153 28.62 -9.02 2.35
CA LEU A 153 28.16 -7.64 2.45
C LEU A 153 27.53 -7.37 3.83
N ALA A 154 28.05 -6.35 4.55
CA ALA A 154 27.54 -5.97 5.88
C ALA A 154 26.02 -5.67 5.88
N ALA A 155 25.54 -4.91 4.88
CA ALA A 155 24.13 -4.57 4.74
C ALA A 155 23.21 -5.80 4.57
N VAL A 156 23.71 -6.92 4.03
CA VAL A 156 22.95 -8.18 3.92
C VAL A 156 22.86 -8.87 5.28
N ARG A 157 23.96 -8.91 6.06
CA ARG A 157 23.98 -9.45 7.43
C ARG A 157 23.07 -8.64 8.37
N GLU A 158 23.11 -7.31 8.27
CA GLU A 158 22.23 -6.41 9.01
C GLU A 158 20.75 -6.63 8.64
N TRP A 159 20.46 -6.80 7.35
CA TRP A 159 19.11 -7.13 6.90
C TRP A 159 18.66 -8.49 7.46
N ALA A 160 19.51 -9.51 7.48
CA ALA A 160 19.21 -10.82 8.03
C ALA A 160 18.88 -10.72 9.53
N LYS A 161 19.77 -10.12 10.33
CA LYS A 161 19.56 -9.86 11.77
C LYS A 161 18.26 -9.08 12.05
N HIS A 162 17.94 -8.09 11.22
CA HIS A 162 16.67 -7.38 11.31
C HIS A 162 15.47 -8.29 11.01
N LYS A 163 15.53 -9.19 10.03
CA LYS A 163 14.41 -10.08 9.69
C LYS A 163 14.30 -11.30 10.61
N GLU A 164 15.37 -11.67 11.29
CA GLU A 164 15.41 -12.72 12.33
C GLU A 164 14.69 -12.31 13.62
N THR A 165 14.51 -11.00 13.85
CA THR A 165 13.73 -10.47 14.97
C THR A 165 12.33 -11.09 14.98
N SER A 166 11.97 -11.80 16.07
CA SER A 166 10.83 -12.73 16.10
C SER A 166 9.50 -12.14 15.62
N TRP A 167 9.09 -10.99 16.17
CA TRP A 167 7.85 -10.30 15.76
C TRP A 167 7.89 -9.77 14.32
N ILE A 168 9.09 -9.51 13.78
CA ILE A 168 9.28 -9.10 12.38
C ILE A 168 9.11 -10.28 11.43
N LEU A 169 9.70 -11.43 11.77
CA LEU A 169 9.53 -12.67 11.00
C LEU A 169 8.08 -13.16 11.03
N ALA A 170 7.43 -13.06 12.20
CA ALA A 170 6.01 -13.37 12.39
C ALA A 170 5.10 -12.56 11.47
N GLY A 171 5.32 -11.24 11.36
CA GLY A 171 4.54 -10.38 10.45
C GLY A 171 4.80 -10.62 8.96
N ILE A 172 5.83 -11.39 8.60
CA ILE A 172 6.19 -11.69 7.20
C ILE A 172 5.73 -13.10 6.78
N ASN A 173 5.88 -14.10 7.65
CA ASN A 173 5.76 -15.52 7.29
C ASN A 173 4.74 -16.28 8.19
N PRO A 174 3.80 -17.05 7.59
CA PRO A 174 2.74 -17.76 8.32
C PRO A 174 3.22 -18.81 9.34
N HIS A 175 4.47 -19.27 9.25
CA HIS A 175 5.01 -20.30 10.15
C HIS A 175 5.59 -19.74 11.46
N PHE A 176 5.58 -18.41 11.63
CA PHE A 176 6.15 -17.70 12.79
C PHE A 176 5.14 -16.78 13.50
N THR A 177 3.99 -16.50 12.87
CA THR A 177 2.86 -15.82 13.53
C THR A 177 2.15 -16.74 14.53
N LYS A 178 1.51 -16.14 15.54
CA LYS A 178 0.55 -16.79 16.45
C LYS A 178 -0.90 -16.66 15.97
N MET A 179 -1.13 -16.02 14.81
CA MET A 179 -2.42 -16.00 14.11
C MET A 179 -2.73 -17.35 13.47
N ASP A 180 -4.01 -17.61 13.17
CA ASP A 180 -4.37 -18.72 12.28
C ASP A 180 -3.68 -18.58 10.92
N GLN A 181 -3.09 -19.67 10.42
CA GLN A 181 -2.31 -19.65 9.19
C GLN A 181 -3.18 -19.43 7.95
N ASN A 182 -4.45 -19.88 7.96
CA ASN A 182 -5.34 -19.71 6.82
C ASN A 182 -5.81 -18.25 6.73
N ARG A 183 -6.19 -17.63 7.86
CA ARG A 183 -6.43 -16.19 7.98
C ARG A 183 -5.21 -15.40 7.52
N PHE A 184 -4.01 -15.66 8.08
CA PHE A 184 -2.76 -14.97 7.69
C PHE A 184 -2.43 -15.11 6.19
N ARG A 185 -2.81 -16.22 5.55
CA ARG A 185 -2.65 -16.41 4.09
C ARG A 185 -3.75 -15.72 3.27
N SER A 186 -4.96 -15.54 3.82
CA SER A 186 -6.09 -14.91 3.12
C SER A 186 -5.95 -13.39 2.97
N TYR A 187 -5.33 -12.70 3.92
CA TYR A 187 -5.17 -11.24 3.85
C TYR A 187 -4.31 -10.83 2.65
N GLN A 188 -4.71 -9.72 2.02
CA GLN A 188 -4.00 -9.13 0.90
C GLN A 188 -2.75 -8.39 1.39
N LYS A 189 -1.57 -9.00 1.20
CA LYS A 189 -0.29 -8.45 1.66
C LYS A 189 0.36 -7.49 0.65
N ASP A 190 -0.44 -6.88 -0.21
CA ASP A 190 0.01 -5.93 -1.21
C ASP A 190 -0.66 -4.56 -0.97
N THR A 191 0.16 -3.52 -0.77
CA THR A 191 -0.31 -2.15 -0.53
C THR A 191 -0.75 -1.43 -1.78
N ASN A 192 -0.76 -2.07 -2.96
CA ASN A 192 -1.26 -1.48 -4.20
C ASN A 192 -2.62 -0.76 -4.01
N LEU A 193 -3.42 -1.27 -3.09
CA LEU A 193 -4.69 -0.70 -2.66
C LEU A 193 -4.50 0.61 -1.86
N ILE A 194 -3.78 0.60 -0.74
CA ILE A 194 -3.53 1.80 0.10
C ILE A 194 -2.67 2.84 -0.63
N GLU A 195 -1.71 2.41 -1.44
CA GLU A 195 -0.92 3.25 -2.35
C GLU A 195 -1.79 3.82 -3.47
N SER A 196 -2.82 3.10 -3.96
CA SER A 196 -3.84 3.67 -4.85
C SER A 196 -4.70 4.71 -4.14
N THR A 197 -5.05 4.53 -2.86
CA THR A 197 -5.75 5.57 -2.08
C THR A 197 -4.88 6.81 -1.92
N HIS A 198 -3.60 6.66 -1.54
CA HIS A 198 -2.65 7.79 -1.48
C HIS A 198 -2.50 8.46 -2.85
N HIS A 199 -2.38 7.69 -3.94
CA HIS A 199 -2.33 8.24 -5.30
C HIS A 199 -3.60 9.02 -5.64
N MET A 200 -4.79 8.46 -5.42
CA MET A 200 -6.06 9.15 -5.64
C MET A 200 -6.17 10.43 -4.81
N THR A 201 -5.75 10.40 -3.54
CA THR A 201 -5.83 11.59 -2.68
C THR A 201 -4.78 12.66 -3.03
N ASN A 202 -3.68 12.29 -3.70
CA ASN A 202 -2.67 13.21 -4.24
C ASN A 202 -3.08 13.83 -5.60
N VAL A 203 -4.06 13.25 -6.33
CA VAL A 203 -4.61 13.86 -7.55
C VAL A 203 -5.30 15.19 -7.21
N SER A 204 -5.91 15.29 -6.03
CA SER A 204 -6.50 16.51 -5.45
C SER A 204 -5.47 17.49 -4.88
N GLY A 205 -4.20 17.39 -5.27
CA GLY A 205 -3.12 18.29 -4.89
C GLY A 205 -2.05 17.67 -3.98
N ILE A 206 -0.84 18.21 -4.10
CA ILE A 206 0.35 17.90 -3.30
C ILE A 206 0.81 19.23 -2.68
N GLY A 207 1.11 19.26 -1.39
CA GLY A 207 1.44 20.48 -0.66
C GLY A 207 0.26 21.43 -0.45
N VAL A 208 -0.97 20.90 -0.28
CA VAL A 208 -2.15 21.72 0.03
C VAL A 208 -2.16 22.16 1.50
N SER A 209 -2.93 23.20 1.85
CA SER A 209 -3.12 23.58 3.26
C SER A 209 -3.78 22.45 4.05
N LEU A 210 -3.62 22.43 5.39
CA LEU A 210 -4.24 21.43 6.24
C LEU A 210 -5.76 21.37 6.05
N LEU A 211 -6.42 22.54 6.01
CA LEU A 211 -7.85 22.66 5.78
C LEU A 211 -8.27 22.07 4.43
N ALA A 212 -7.61 22.47 3.33
CA ALA A 212 -7.90 21.92 2.00
C ALA A 212 -7.68 20.40 1.97
N GLY A 213 -6.63 19.91 2.64
CA GLY A 213 -6.39 18.49 2.83
C GLY A 213 -7.53 17.75 3.55
N ILE A 214 -8.08 18.34 4.62
CA ILE A 214 -9.24 17.81 5.35
C ILE A 214 -10.47 17.77 4.43
N HIS A 215 -10.83 18.89 3.79
CA HIS A 215 -12.01 18.95 2.90
C HIS A 215 -11.90 18.02 1.70
N HIS A 216 -10.73 17.98 1.03
CA HIS A 216 -10.50 17.06 -0.09
C HIS A 216 -10.57 15.59 0.36
N SER A 217 -10.09 15.28 1.57
CA SER A 217 -10.21 13.94 2.17
C SER A 217 -11.66 13.57 2.42
N GLN A 218 -12.40 14.45 3.10
CA GLN A 218 -13.81 14.24 3.42
C GLN A 218 -14.62 13.99 2.14
N LYS A 219 -14.43 14.82 1.10
CA LYS A 219 -15.10 14.64 -0.19
C LYS A 219 -14.80 13.26 -0.82
N ILE A 220 -13.53 12.88 -0.92
CA ILE A 220 -13.12 11.58 -1.50
C ILE A 220 -13.71 10.40 -0.71
N ASP A 221 -13.73 10.50 0.62
CA ASP A 221 -14.22 9.43 1.48
C ASP A 221 -15.75 9.34 1.46
N SER A 222 -16.47 10.47 1.45
CA SER A 222 -17.93 10.54 1.26
C SER A 222 -18.36 9.98 -0.10
N GLU A 223 -17.75 10.44 -1.20
CA GLU A 223 -17.96 9.88 -2.54
C GLU A 223 -17.71 8.37 -2.56
N ARG A 224 -16.80 7.86 -1.71
CA ARG A 224 -16.52 6.43 -1.62
C ARG A 224 -17.59 5.65 -0.87
N VAL A 225 -18.17 6.21 0.19
CA VAL A 225 -19.29 5.62 0.95
C VAL A 225 -20.56 5.60 0.10
N GLU A 226 -20.92 6.73 -0.52
CA GLU A 226 -22.06 6.83 -1.45
C GLU A 226 -21.98 5.79 -2.58
N SER A 227 -20.77 5.57 -3.10
CA SER A 227 -20.49 4.57 -4.13
C SER A 227 -20.71 3.11 -3.65
N VAL A 228 -20.62 2.84 -2.35
CA VAL A 228 -20.99 1.55 -1.74
C VAL A 228 -22.50 1.44 -1.57
N GLU A 229 -23.13 2.49 -1.02
CA GLU A 229 -24.59 2.54 -0.80
C GLU A 229 -25.35 2.37 -2.11
N GLN A 230 -24.92 3.07 -3.17
CA GLN A 230 -25.46 2.89 -4.53
C GLN A 230 -25.33 1.45 -5.03
N PHE A 231 -24.21 0.76 -4.74
CA PHE A 231 -24.09 -0.66 -5.09
C PHE A 231 -25.05 -1.54 -4.27
N LEU A 232 -25.20 -1.28 -2.97
CA LEU A 232 -26.11 -2.04 -2.10
C LEU A 232 -27.58 -1.88 -2.51
N VAL A 233 -27.98 -0.69 -2.98
CA VAL A 233 -29.34 -0.40 -3.44
C VAL A 233 -29.61 -0.91 -4.86
N SER A 234 -28.69 -0.68 -5.80
CA SER A 234 -28.92 -0.96 -7.23
C SER A 234 -28.37 -2.30 -7.74
N GLY A 235 -27.45 -2.94 -7.00
CA GLY A 235 -26.64 -4.06 -7.46
C GLY A 235 -25.61 -3.70 -8.55
N VAL A 236 -25.59 -2.46 -9.06
CA VAL A 236 -24.69 -2.01 -10.13
C VAL A 236 -23.34 -1.63 -9.54
N ARG A 237 -22.27 -2.30 -10.00
CA ARG A 237 -20.91 -2.04 -9.49
C ARG A 237 -20.32 -0.75 -10.10
N PRO A 238 -19.75 0.16 -9.29
CA PRO A 238 -19.06 1.37 -9.78
C PRO A 238 -17.81 1.08 -10.64
N ARG A 239 -17.29 -0.15 -10.61
CA ARG A 239 -16.15 -0.60 -11.43
C ARG A 239 -16.40 -2.02 -11.95
N SER A 240 -16.06 -2.25 -13.22
CA SER A 240 -16.23 -3.54 -13.90
C SER A 240 -15.25 -4.63 -13.45
N LYS A 241 -14.11 -4.27 -12.85
CA LYS A 241 -13.10 -5.22 -12.33
C LYS A 241 -13.09 -5.21 -10.80
N VAL A 242 -13.31 -6.39 -10.22
CA VAL A 242 -13.41 -6.60 -8.76
C VAL A 242 -12.13 -7.26 -8.23
N THR A 243 -11.49 -6.61 -7.26
CA THR A 243 -10.34 -7.13 -6.49
C THR A 243 -10.75 -7.53 -5.07
N SER A 244 -11.85 -8.28 -4.93
CA SER A 244 -12.35 -8.74 -3.64
C SER A 244 -11.57 -9.93 -3.09
N SER A 245 -11.51 -10.03 -1.77
CA SER A 245 -11.03 -11.22 -1.05
C SER A 245 -11.82 -12.48 -1.42
N ILE A 246 -13.13 -12.38 -1.71
CA ILE A 246 -13.99 -13.53 -2.06
C ILE A 246 -13.53 -14.17 -3.37
N LYS A 247 -13.35 -13.39 -4.45
CA LYS A 247 -12.75 -13.87 -5.71
C LYS A 247 -11.28 -14.29 -5.58
N ARG A 248 -10.66 -14.11 -4.41
CA ARG A 248 -9.32 -14.61 -4.06
C ARG A 248 -9.42 -15.92 -3.27
N LYS A 249 -10.35 -16.04 -2.31
CA LYS A 249 -10.72 -17.29 -1.62
C LYS A 249 -11.08 -18.35 -2.67
N GLU A 250 -11.95 -18.03 -3.62
CA GLU A 250 -12.30 -18.87 -4.78
C GLU A 250 -11.07 -19.32 -5.59
N ARG A 251 -10.14 -18.40 -5.90
CA ARG A 251 -8.91 -18.73 -6.66
C ARG A 251 -7.89 -19.55 -5.88
N VAL A 252 -7.81 -19.38 -4.56
CA VAL A 252 -6.95 -20.20 -3.68
C VAL A 252 -7.52 -21.61 -3.56
N ILE A 253 -8.84 -21.74 -3.41
CA ILE A 253 -9.56 -23.03 -3.40
C ILE A 253 -9.42 -23.74 -4.76
N ALA A 254 -9.66 -23.04 -5.87
CA ALA A 254 -9.48 -23.60 -7.22
C ALA A 254 -8.00 -23.96 -7.53
N GLY A 255 -7.04 -23.21 -6.98
CA GLY A 255 -5.61 -23.52 -7.08
C GLY A 255 -5.17 -24.69 -6.20
N ALA A 256 -5.88 -24.96 -5.10
CA ALA A 256 -5.66 -26.15 -4.28
C ALA A 256 -6.26 -27.41 -4.95
N GLY A 257 -7.43 -27.30 -5.59
CA GLY A 257 -8.01 -28.39 -6.37
C GLY A 257 -7.14 -28.83 -7.56
N LYS A 258 -6.45 -27.88 -8.22
CA LYS A 258 -5.50 -28.17 -9.32
C LYS A 258 -4.15 -28.77 -8.89
N ARG A 259 -3.96 -29.10 -7.61
CA ARG A 259 -2.72 -29.72 -7.10
C ARG A 259 -2.78 -31.24 -6.98
N LEU A 260 -3.85 -31.88 -7.45
CA LEU A 260 -4.04 -33.32 -7.35
C LEU A 260 -3.65 -34.12 -8.61
N ASP A 261 -3.42 -33.48 -9.77
CA ASP A 261 -2.89 -34.14 -10.97
C ASP A 261 -1.45 -33.69 -11.24
N ALA A 262 -0.51 -34.25 -10.47
CA ALA A 262 0.92 -34.11 -10.73
C ALA A 262 1.39 -35.05 -11.87
N ASP A 263 0.68 -36.15 -12.10
CA ASP A 263 1.11 -37.25 -12.96
C ASP A 263 0.87 -36.99 -14.46
N GLU A 264 -0.06 -36.11 -14.83
CA GLU A 264 -0.34 -35.79 -16.25
C GLU A 264 0.77 -34.94 -16.90
N ILE A 265 1.55 -34.21 -16.10
CA ILE A 265 2.60 -33.30 -16.60
C ILE A 265 3.84 -34.08 -17.08
N ASP A 266 4.19 -35.18 -16.43
CA ASP A 266 5.40 -35.94 -16.73
C ASP A 266 5.27 -36.76 -18.03
N LEU A 267 4.05 -37.23 -18.37
CA LEU A 267 3.76 -37.88 -19.65
C LEU A 267 4.03 -36.97 -20.86
N ARG A 268 3.67 -35.68 -20.77
CA ARG A 268 3.90 -34.72 -21.87
C ARG A 268 5.37 -34.30 -22.01
N ALA A 269 6.15 -34.32 -20.93
CA ALA A 269 7.57 -33.97 -20.96
C ALA A 269 8.41 -34.98 -21.75
N ASN A 270 8.06 -36.27 -21.70
CA ASN A 270 8.79 -37.33 -22.40
C ASN A 270 8.50 -37.40 -23.90
N GLN A 271 7.35 -36.88 -24.37
CA GLN A 271 6.98 -36.93 -25.79
C GLN A 271 7.70 -35.87 -26.66
N ILE A 272 8.30 -34.84 -26.05
CA ILE A 272 9.00 -33.75 -26.75
C ILE A 272 10.49 -34.04 -26.96
N LYS A 273 11.08 -35.03 -26.26
CA LYS A 273 12.49 -35.41 -26.40
C LYS A 273 12.82 -36.25 -27.67
N GLY A 274 11.83 -36.57 -28.50
CA GLY A 274 12.01 -37.48 -29.64
C GLY A 274 12.63 -36.88 -30.90
N ASN A 275 12.35 -35.60 -31.22
CA ASN A 275 12.72 -35.00 -32.51
C ASN A 275 13.48 -33.68 -32.34
N ILE A 276 14.80 -33.75 -32.26
CA ILE A 276 15.71 -32.62 -32.52
C ILE A 276 16.85 -33.13 -33.41
N GLU A 277 16.80 -32.84 -34.71
CA GLU A 277 17.99 -32.91 -35.56
C GLU A 277 18.93 -31.74 -35.22
N VAL A 278 20.22 -32.04 -35.10
CA VAL A 278 21.26 -31.04 -34.79
C VAL A 278 21.89 -30.59 -36.11
N VAL A 279 21.76 -29.30 -36.42
CA VAL A 279 22.46 -28.67 -37.56
C VAL A 279 23.59 -27.79 -37.03
N ASP A 280 24.83 -28.19 -37.27
CA ASP A 280 26.04 -27.40 -37.02
C ASP A 280 26.24 -26.37 -38.15
N LEU A 281 26.64 -25.16 -37.79
CA LEU A 281 26.85 -24.03 -38.71
C LEU A 281 28.24 -23.38 -38.55
N THR A 282 29.22 -24.12 -38.01
CA THR A 282 30.62 -23.67 -37.98
C THR A 282 31.35 -24.02 -39.29
N GLN A 283 31.38 -23.08 -40.25
CA GLN A 283 32.44 -22.78 -41.27
C GLN A 283 31.84 -22.07 -42.54
N PRO A 284 32.64 -21.34 -43.36
CA PRO A 284 32.13 -20.20 -44.15
C PRO A 284 32.13 -20.35 -45.69
N THR A 285 31.26 -19.59 -46.38
CA THR A 285 31.36 -19.27 -47.83
C THR A 285 30.92 -17.83 -48.15
N SER A 286 31.32 -17.31 -49.32
CA SER A 286 31.38 -15.88 -49.69
C SER A 286 30.53 -15.54 -50.98
N PRO A 287 30.71 -14.41 -51.72
CA PRO A 287 29.89 -13.21 -51.50
C PRO A 287 29.21 -12.59 -52.77
N ARG A 288 28.37 -11.54 -52.55
CA ARG A 288 27.78 -10.58 -53.53
C ARG A 288 26.64 -11.15 -54.42
N GLU A 289 25.65 -10.36 -54.89
CA GLU A 289 25.71 -9.00 -55.46
C GLU A 289 24.73 -7.93 -54.89
N LYS A 290 24.78 -6.73 -55.49
CA LYS A 290 24.23 -5.44 -55.01
C LYS A 290 22.95 -5.02 -55.75
N ARG A 291 22.14 -4.15 -55.13
CA ARG A 291 21.51 -3.03 -55.87
C ARG A 291 21.38 -1.76 -55.00
N HIS A 292 21.26 -0.60 -55.64
CA HIS A 292 21.78 0.69 -55.15
C HIS A 292 20.83 1.57 -54.33
N LYS A 293 21.41 2.44 -53.47
CA LYS A 293 20.86 3.72 -52.98
C LYS A 293 21.35 4.91 -53.84
N ARG A 294 20.55 5.99 -53.91
CA ARG A 294 20.89 7.47 -53.95
C ARG A 294 19.82 8.24 -54.79
N SER A 295 19.54 9.54 -54.62
CA SER A 295 19.90 10.58 -53.62
C SER A 295 19.20 11.93 -53.90
N GLY A 296 19.10 12.83 -52.91
CA GLY A 296 18.92 14.29 -53.08
C GLY A 296 18.04 14.93 -51.98
N ILE A 297 18.22 16.19 -51.52
CA ILE A 297 19.22 17.28 -51.73
C ILE A 297 19.35 18.07 -50.38
N PHE A 298 20.36 18.95 -50.26
CA PHE A 298 20.54 19.96 -49.19
C PHE A 298 19.46 21.10 -49.27
N SER A 299 19.35 22.13 -48.41
CA SER A 299 20.31 22.74 -47.46
C SER A 299 19.65 23.40 -46.23
N SER A 300 20.47 23.94 -45.32
CA SER A 300 20.13 24.85 -44.22
C SER A 300 19.69 26.27 -44.63
N SER A 301 18.76 26.88 -43.88
CA SER A 301 18.88 28.23 -43.26
C SER A 301 17.56 28.59 -42.55
N GLY A 302 17.56 29.56 -41.62
CA GLY A 302 16.43 29.83 -40.73
C GLY A 302 15.87 31.26 -40.77
N ILE A 303 14.81 31.44 -39.97
CA ILE A 303 14.21 32.71 -39.52
C ILE A 303 13.49 33.55 -40.59
N ASN A 304 12.16 33.58 -40.50
CA ASN A 304 11.47 34.86 -40.23
C ASN A 304 10.11 34.63 -39.55
N GLN A 305 9.79 35.49 -38.59
CA GLN A 305 8.50 35.57 -37.92
C GLN A 305 7.63 36.62 -38.60
N THR A 306 6.32 36.36 -38.68
CA THR A 306 5.28 37.38 -38.49
C THR A 306 3.98 36.69 -38.02
N PRO A 307 3.11 37.38 -37.25
CA PRO A 307 2.17 36.71 -36.36
C PRO A 307 0.81 36.44 -37.00
N VAL A 308 0.14 35.38 -36.52
CA VAL A 308 -1.31 35.19 -36.68
C VAL A 308 -1.95 35.31 -35.30
N THR A 309 -2.67 36.41 -35.10
CA THR A 309 -3.47 36.65 -33.89
C THR A 309 -4.73 35.79 -33.96
N LEU A 310 -4.98 34.98 -32.94
CA LEU A 310 -6.28 34.37 -32.68
C LEU A 310 -6.64 34.63 -31.22
N ASP A 311 -7.50 35.61 -31.01
CA ASP A 311 -8.04 35.94 -29.68
C ASP A 311 -8.90 34.81 -29.16
N ALA A 312 -8.58 34.32 -27.96
CA ALA A 312 -9.35 33.32 -27.24
C ALA A 312 -9.75 33.87 -25.86
N PRO A 313 -10.96 34.46 -25.71
CA PRO A 313 -11.45 34.87 -24.40
C PRO A 313 -11.83 33.61 -23.58
N GLY A 314 -11.38 33.55 -22.32
CA GLY A 314 -11.77 32.46 -21.42
C GLY A 314 -10.75 32.07 -20.34
N ARG A 315 -9.47 32.47 -20.47
CA ARG A 315 -8.44 32.09 -19.49
C ARG A 315 -8.51 32.86 -18.17
N THR A 316 -9.15 34.02 -18.16
CA THR A 316 -9.30 34.88 -16.96
C THR A 316 -10.44 34.42 -16.05
N GLN A 317 -11.49 33.81 -16.60
CA GLN A 317 -12.72 33.53 -15.86
C GLN A 317 -12.57 32.35 -14.90
N LEU A 318 -11.94 31.25 -15.32
CA LEU A 318 -11.57 30.14 -14.42
C LEU A 318 -10.70 30.61 -13.23
N GLY A 319 -9.80 31.57 -13.44
CA GLY A 319 -8.95 32.09 -12.37
C GLY A 319 -9.74 32.83 -11.29
N VAL A 320 -10.74 33.60 -11.70
CA VAL A 320 -11.64 34.34 -10.79
C VAL A 320 -12.57 33.40 -10.04
N ASP A 321 -13.11 32.37 -10.70
CA ASP A 321 -13.96 31.36 -10.06
C ASP A 321 -13.21 30.61 -8.94
N PHE A 322 -11.94 30.23 -9.17
CA PHE A 322 -11.10 29.59 -8.15
C PHE A 322 -10.76 30.51 -6.96
N GLU A 323 -10.52 31.81 -7.18
CA GLU A 323 -10.28 32.74 -6.06
C GLU A 323 -11.56 33.03 -5.26
N GLN A 324 -12.73 33.09 -5.92
CA GLN A 324 -14.02 33.23 -5.23
C GLN A 324 -14.37 31.97 -4.41
N GLU A 325 -14.17 30.78 -4.96
CA GLU A 325 -14.40 29.52 -4.24
C GLU A 325 -13.45 29.37 -3.04
N ARG A 326 -12.19 29.80 -3.20
CA ARG A 326 -11.22 29.88 -2.10
C ARG A 326 -11.63 30.89 -1.02
N MET A 327 -12.01 32.12 -1.39
CA MET A 327 -12.50 33.11 -0.41
C MET A 327 -13.73 32.62 0.35
N LYS A 328 -14.63 31.90 -0.32
CA LYS A 328 -15.81 31.30 0.31
C LYS A 328 -15.41 30.22 1.33
N LEU A 329 -14.47 29.35 1.00
CA LEU A 329 -13.92 28.35 1.92
C LEU A 329 -13.19 28.99 3.12
N ASP A 330 -12.41 30.05 2.89
CA ASP A 330 -11.71 30.79 3.95
C ASP A 330 -12.72 31.51 4.90
N TYR A 331 -13.88 31.94 4.40
CA TYR A 331 -14.98 32.51 5.21
C TYR A 331 -15.76 31.44 5.99
N GLU A 332 -16.10 30.31 5.36
CA GLU A 332 -16.74 29.17 6.03
C GLU A 332 -15.84 28.57 7.12
N PHE A 333 -14.51 28.61 6.93
CA PHE A 333 -13.54 28.22 7.94
C PHE A 333 -13.63 29.08 9.20
N GLU A 334 -13.58 30.41 9.08
CA GLU A 334 -13.53 31.28 10.26
C GLU A 334 -14.84 31.21 11.06
N LEU A 335 -15.99 31.06 10.37
CA LEU A 335 -17.28 30.74 11.00
C LEU A 335 -17.23 29.43 11.80
N LYS A 336 -16.70 28.35 11.22
CA LYS A 336 -16.70 27.03 11.86
C LYS A 336 -15.65 26.90 12.96
N LYS A 337 -14.55 27.64 12.83
CA LYS A 337 -13.55 27.84 13.88
C LYS A 337 -14.16 28.57 15.08
N LEU A 338 -14.89 29.67 14.87
CA LEU A 338 -15.61 30.37 15.94
C LEU A 338 -16.65 29.48 16.61
N GLU A 339 -17.38 28.65 15.84
CA GLU A 339 -18.33 27.67 16.36
C GLU A 339 -17.65 26.59 17.23
N LEU A 340 -16.51 26.06 16.78
CA LEU A 340 -15.69 25.11 17.52
C LEU A 340 -15.12 25.74 18.80
N GLU A 341 -14.53 26.93 18.70
CA GLU A 341 -14.03 27.66 19.87
C GLU A 341 -15.13 27.95 20.90
N SER A 342 -16.36 28.25 20.48
CA SER A 342 -17.51 28.36 21.40
C SER A 342 -17.76 27.03 22.11
N LYS A 343 -17.84 25.92 21.36
CA LYS A 343 -18.05 24.57 21.90
C LYS A 343 -16.93 24.08 22.81
N PHE A 344 -15.69 24.52 22.60
CA PHE A 344 -14.55 24.25 23.50
C PHE A 344 -14.64 25.10 24.77
N ARG A 345 -14.91 26.40 24.66
CA ARG A 345 -15.14 27.31 25.80
C ARG A 345 -16.31 26.85 26.68
N GLU A 346 -17.42 26.41 26.09
CA GLU A 346 -18.59 25.85 26.77
C GLU A 346 -18.30 24.55 27.53
N ARG A 347 -17.22 23.82 27.17
CA ARG A 347 -16.80 22.56 27.79
C ARG A 347 -15.64 22.71 28.79
N GLY A 348 -15.17 23.94 29.04
CA GLY A 348 -14.06 24.20 29.96
C GLY A 348 -12.71 23.66 29.48
N LEU A 349 -12.55 23.45 28.17
CA LEU A 349 -11.31 22.99 27.55
C LEU A 349 -10.71 24.15 26.74
N GLU A 350 -9.58 24.68 27.20
CA GLU A 350 -8.76 25.58 26.37
C GLU A 350 -8.08 24.80 25.23
N MET A 351 -7.89 25.47 24.09
CA MET A 351 -7.43 24.88 22.83
C MET A 351 -5.91 25.03 22.63
#